data_AF-A0A841V3I7-F1
#
_entry.id   AF-A0A841V3I7-F1
#
_cell.length_a   1.000
_cell.length_b   1.000
_cell.length_c   1.000
_cell.angle_alpha   90.00
_cell.angle_beta   90.00
_cell.angle_gamma   90.00
#
_symmetry.space_group_name_H-M   'P 1'
#
loop_
_entity.id
_entity.type
_entity.pdbx_description
1 polymer ?
#
loop_
_entity_poly.entity_id
_entity_poly.type
_entity_poly.pdbx_seq_one_letter_code
_entity_poly.pdbx_strand_id
1 'polypeptide(L)'
;MEISQKQARKLGLEGKTPISPNLRKCCLRACAKTSYQQAEEDLLELMGIKVGHSTLHRLVGRTELPLTQAQVPSEGVSVDGGKICLRGEKNGSSVCLMQ
;
A
#
# COMPACT_ATOMS: atom_id res chain seq x y z
N MET A 1 12.26 9.39 22.42
CA MET A 1 13.55 8.85 22.00
C MET A 1 14.06 9.71 20.85
N GLU A 2 15.12 10.48 21.07
CA GLU A 2 15.75 11.26 20.00
C GLU A 2 16.90 10.46 19.40
N ILE A 3 16.92 10.38 18.06
CA ILE A 3 17.97 9.68 17.31
C ILE A 3 18.89 10.69 16.64
N SER A 4 20.20 10.47 16.75
CA SER A 4 21.21 11.28 16.07
C SER A 4 21.07 11.16 14.55
N GLN A 5 21.40 12.23 13.80
CA GLN A 5 21.45 12.17 12.34
C GLN A 5 22.33 11.04 11.80
N LYS A 6 23.43 10.70 12.49
CA LYS A 6 24.30 9.57 12.12
C LYS A 6 23.57 8.24 12.28
N GLN A 7 22.78 8.07 13.34
CA GLN A 7 21.96 6.88 13.57
C GLN A 7 20.82 6.79 12.56
N ALA A 8 20.15 7.90 12.26
CA ALA A 8 19.09 7.96 11.26
C ALA A 8 19.60 7.56 9.85
N ARG A 9 20.78 8.05 9.46
CA ARG A 9 21.44 7.64 8.20
C ARG A 9 21.77 6.15 8.18
N LYS A 10 22.32 5.60 9.27
CA LYS A 10 22.64 4.17 9.39
C LYS A 10 21.38 3.29 9.29
N LEU A 11 20.24 3.78 9.77
CA LEU A 11 18.96 3.10 9.73
C LEU A 11 18.18 3.33 8.43
N GLY A 12 18.73 4.08 7.46
CA GLY A 12 18.06 4.38 6.20
C GLY A 12 16.76 5.19 6.36
N LEU A 13 16.67 6.02 7.40
CA LEU A 13 15.47 6.82 7.66
C LEU A 13 15.46 8.04 6.74
N GLU A 14 14.40 8.16 5.94
CA GLU A 14 14.07 9.41 5.25
C GLU A 14 13.70 10.48 6.27
N GLY A 15 14.24 11.69 6.12
CA GLY A 15 14.02 12.77 7.08
C GLY A 15 12.54 13.11 7.26
N LYS A 16 12.16 13.43 8.51
CA LYS A 16 10.83 13.97 8.90
C LYS A 16 9.62 13.03 8.70
N THR A 17 9.81 11.71 8.69
CA THR A 17 8.68 10.76 8.72
C THR A 17 8.58 10.01 10.04
N PRO A 18 7.39 9.95 10.69
CA PRO A 18 7.21 9.23 11.94
C PRO A 18 7.09 7.70 11.76
N ILE A 19 7.02 7.23 10.52
CA ILE A 19 6.83 5.82 10.16
C ILE A 19 8.18 5.23 9.72
N SER A 20 8.65 4.21 10.42
CA SER A 20 9.88 3.52 10.05
C SER A 20 9.75 2.79 8.70
N PRO A 21 10.84 2.57 7.94
CA PRO A 21 10.79 1.88 6.66
C PRO A 21 10.15 0.47 6.74
N ASN A 22 10.40 -0.26 7.82
CA ASN A 22 9.81 -1.58 8.03
C ASN A 22 8.31 -1.51 8.32
N LEU A 23 7.89 -0.55 9.16
CA LEU A 23 6.47 -0.32 9.41
C LEU A 23 5.75 0.07 8.12
N ARG A 24 6.39 0.90 7.28
CA ARG A 24 5.86 1.28 5.96
C ARG A 24 5.57 0.05 5.09
N LYS A 25 6.52 -0.90 5.00
CA LYS A 25 6.33 -2.17 4.26
C LYS A 25 5.19 -3.00 4.85
N CYS A 26 5.09 -3.10 6.17
CA CYS A 26 4.00 -3.81 6.82
C CYS A 26 2.63 -3.19 6.49
N CYS A 27 2.51 -1.86 6.57
CA CYS A 27 1.30 -1.13 6.20
C CYS A 27 0.89 -1.41 4.74
N LEU A 28 1.83 -1.34 3.79
CA LEU A 28 1.54 -1.63 2.38
C LEU A 28 1.05 -3.07 2.17
N ARG A 29 1.68 -4.05 2.84
CA ARG A 29 1.25 -5.46 2.76
C ARG A 29 -0.12 -5.70 3.38
N ALA A 30 -0.46 -5.01 4.47
CA ALA A 30 -1.79 -5.10 5.07
C ALA A 30 -2.84 -4.55 4.10
N CYS A 31 -2.60 -3.36 3.54
CA CYS A 31 -3.49 -2.73 2.57
C CYS A 31 -3.66 -3.53 1.26
N ALA A 32 -2.65 -4.31 0.87
CA ALA A 32 -2.75 -5.17 -0.31
C ALA A 32 -3.65 -6.40 -0.10
N LYS A 33 -3.92 -6.78 1.16
CA LYS A 33 -4.72 -7.96 1.51
C LYS A 33 -6.16 -7.61 1.88
N THR A 34 -6.37 -6.44 2.49
CA THR A 34 -7.64 -6.06 3.12
C THR A 34 -7.98 -4.59 2.82
N SER A 35 -9.14 -4.11 3.27
CA SER A 35 -9.51 -2.69 3.16
C SER A 35 -8.62 -1.81 4.05
N TYR A 36 -8.57 -0.49 3.80
CA TYR A 36 -7.79 0.42 4.64
C TYR A 36 -8.29 0.47 6.10
N GLN A 37 -9.59 0.32 6.31
CA GLN A 37 -10.20 0.25 7.63
C GLN A 37 -9.79 -1.03 8.36
N GLN A 38 -9.86 -2.18 7.68
CA GLN A 38 -9.43 -3.44 8.26
C GLN A 38 -7.93 -3.43 8.54
N ALA A 39 -7.12 -2.89 7.63
CA ALA A 39 -5.70 -2.73 7.87
C ALA A 39 -5.39 -1.83 9.08
N GLU A 40 -6.18 -0.79 9.34
CA GLU A 40 -6.03 0.02 10.57
C GLU A 40 -6.25 -0.82 11.84
N GLU A 41 -7.29 -1.67 11.85
CA GLU A 41 -7.61 -2.58 12.95
C GLU A 41 -6.52 -3.65 13.12
N ASP A 42 -6.10 -4.29 12.02
CA ASP A 42 -5.07 -5.35 12.02
C ASP A 42 -3.74 -4.81 12.56
N LEU A 43 -3.35 -3.59 12.18
CA LEU A 43 -2.10 -2.97 12.66
C LEU A 43 -2.18 -2.66 14.17
N LEU A 44 -3.36 -2.30 14.67
CA LEU A 44 -3.58 -2.05 16.09
C LEU A 44 -3.55 -3.37 16.88
N GLU A 45 -4.28 -4.40 16.44
CA GLU A 45 -4.34 -5.68 17.14
C GLU A 45 -3.01 -6.44 17.11
N LEU A 46 -2.35 -6.49 15.96
CA LEU A 46 -1.15 -7.32 15.80
C LEU A 46 0.12 -6.63 16.31
N MET A 47 0.19 -5.30 16.24
CA MET A 47 1.41 -4.56 16.54
C MET A 47 1.24 -3.51 17.64
N GLY A 48 0.02 -3.23 18.10
CA GLY A 48 -0.24 -2.16 19.07
C GLY A 48 -0.03 -0.75 18.50
N ILE A 49 0.04 -0.61 17.17
CA ILE A 49 0.35 0.66 16.50
C ILE A 49 -0.87 1.16 15.76
N LYS A 50 -1.33 2.36 16.11
CA LYS A 50 -2.44 3.02 15.40
C LYS A 50 -1.93 3.73 14.15
N VAL A 51 -2.37 3.29 12.98
CA VAL A 51 -2.17 3.98 11.70
C VAL A 51 -3.53 4.15 11.01
N GLY A 52 -4.03 5.39 10.95
CA GLY A 52 -5.35 5.66 10.42
C GLY A 52 -5.51 5.27 8.94
N HIS A 53 -6.69 4.78 8.54
CA HIS A 53 -7.02 4.39 7.17
C HIS A 53 -6.73 5.48 6.12
N SER A 54 -6.92 6.76 6.47
CA SER A 54 -6.57 7.90 5.59
C SER A 54 -5.06 8.03 5.38
N THR A 55 -4.27 7.71 6.42
CA THR A 55 -2.81 7.67 6.34
C THR A 55 -2.34 6.49 5.51
N LEU A 56 -2.98 5.33 5.68
CA LEU A 56 -2.74 4.14 4.85
C LEU A 56 -3.05 4.40 3.38
N HIS A 57 -4.19 5.00 3.07
CA HIS A 57 -4.56 5.40 1.71
C HIS A 57 -3.52 6.35 1.10
N ARG A 58 -3.10 7.39 1.84
CA ARG A 58 -2.06 8.31 1.39
C ARG A 58 -0.70 7.63 1.19
N LEU A 59 -0.39 6.63 2.01
CA LEU A 59 0.84 5.87 1.92
C LEU A 59 0.88 5.02 0.65
N VAL A 60 -0.22 4.31 0.36
CA VAL A 60 -0.37 3.52 -0.87
C VAL A 60 -0.33 4.44 -2.09
N GLY A 61 -1.09 5.54 -2.09
CA GLY A 61 -1.12 6.47 -3.23
C GLY A 61 0.20 7.19 -3.52
N ARG A 62 1.15 7.21 -2.57
CA ARG A 62 2.50 7.77 -2.76
C ARG A 62 3.55 6.72 -3.12
N THR A 63 3.17 5.45 -3.14
CA THR A 63 4.11 4.36 -3.44
C THR A 63 4.21 4.22 -4.96
N GLU A 64 5.43 4.37 -5.49
CA GLU A 64 5.69 4.11 -6.90
C GLU A 64 5.62 2.60 -7.16
N LEU A 65 4.79 2.22 -8.13
CA LEU A 65 4.69 0.85 -8.63
C LEU A 65 5.29 0.83 -10.04
N PRO A 66 6.59 0.51 -10.18
CA PRO A 66 7.24 0.53 -11.48
C PRO A 66 6.63 -0.54 -12.38
N LEU A 67 6.40 -0.18 -13.64
CA LEU A 67 6.00 -1.14 -14.65
C LEU A 67 7.16 -2.13 -14.86
N THR A 68 6.88 -3.41 -14.62
CA THR A 68 7.84 -4.48 -14.89
C THR A 68 7.65 -4.96 -16.32
N GLN A 69 8.75 -5.06 -17.06
CA GLN A 69 8.76 -5.69 -18.37
C GLN A 69 9.06 -7.19 -18.22
N ALA A 70 8.44 -8.01 -19.05
CA ALA A 70 8.77 -9.42 -19.15
C ALA A 70 10.25 -9.54 -19.57
N GLN A 71 11.03 -10.27 -18.78
CA GLN A 71 12.47 -10.46 -19.06
C GLN A 71 12.71 -11.50 -20.15
N VAL A 72 11.72 -12.34 -20.43
CA VAL A 72 11.79 -13.47 -21.34
C VAL A 72 10.50 -13.53 -22.16
N PRO A 73 10.56 -13.87 -23.47
CA PRO A 73 9.36 -14.10 -24.27
C PRO A 73 8.51 -15.22 -23.66
N SER A 74 7.19 -15.04 -23.62
CA SER A 74 6.25 -16.09 -23.24
C SER A 74 5.46 -16.53 -24.46
N GLU A 75 5.32 -17.85 -24.64
CA GLU A 75 4.50 -18.44 -25.71
C GLU A 75 2.99 -18.31 -25.43
N GLY A 76 2.61 -18.00 -24.18
CA GLY A 76 1.22 -17.76 -23.79
C GLY A 76 1.11 -16.86 -22.57
N VAL A 77 0.05 -16.07 -22.51
CA VAL A 77 -0.30 -15.23 -21.35
C VAL A 77 -1.77 -15.45 -21.05
N SER A 78 -2.09 -15.77 -19.80
CA SER A 78 -3.46 -15.75 -19.28
C SER A 78 -3.64 -14.54 -18.38
N VAL A 79 -4.65 -13.73 -18.65
CA VAL A 79 -5.09 -12.66 -17.75
C VAL A 79 -6.29 -13.19 -16.98
N ASP A 80 -6.21 -13.21 -15.66
CA ASP A 80 -7.38 -13.53 -14.83
C ASP A 80 -8.22 -12.28 -14.65
N GLY A 81 -9.45 -12.34 -15.15
CA GLY A 81 -10.39 -11.23 -15.18
C GLY A 81 -11.09 -11.03 -13.86
N GLY A 82 -10.35 -10.58 -12.85
CA GLY A 82 -10.94 -10.15 -11.58
C GLY A 82 -12.01 -9.08 -11.82
N LYS A 83 -13.18 -9.22 -11.19
CA LYS A 83 -14.25 -8.22 -11.27
C LYS A 83 -13.96 -7.07 -10.31
N ILE A 84 -13.69 -5.88 -10.83
CA ILE A 84 -13.45 -4.68 -10.02
C ILE A 84 -14.61 -3.71 -10.24
N CYS A 85 -15.37 -3.42 -9.19
CA CYS A 85 -16.48 -2.46 -9.25
C CYS A 85 -16.03 -1.09 -8.75
N LEU A 86 -16.03 -0.11 -9.65
CA LEU A 86 -15.70 1.29 -9.39
C LEU A 86 -16.98 2.13 -9.33
N ARG A 87 -16.98 3.21 -8.56
CA ARG A 87 -18.07 4.20 -8.60
C ARG A 87 -17.79 5.20 -9.73
N GLY A 88 -18.67 5.24 -10.71
CA GLY A 88 -18.63 6.19 -11.81
C GLY A 88 -19.09 7.59 -11.38
N GLU A 89 -18.64 8.60 -12.14
CA GLU A 89 -18.95 10.01 -11.88
C GLU A 89 -20.45 10.34 -12.02
N LYS A 90 -21.20 9.56 -12.80
CA LYS A 90 -22.63 9.78 -13.04
C LYS A 90 -23.47 9.09 -11.94
N ASN A 91 -23.99 9.88 -11.01
CA ASN A 91 -24.98 9.50 -9.99
C ASN A 91 -24.62 8.30 -9.10
N GLY A 92 -23.33 8.04 -8.88
CA GLY A 92 -22.90 6.92 -8.04
C GLY A 92 -23.19 5.53 -8.64
N SER A 93 -23.44 5.47 -9.96
CA SER A 93 -23.55 4.20 -10.68
C SER A 93 -22.28 3.38 -10.49
N SER A 94 -22.42 2.10 -10.16
CA SER A 94 -21.28 1.19 -10.09
C SER A 94 -20.98 0.67 -11.49
N VAL A 95 -19.73 0.81 -11.92
CA VAL A 95 -19.21 0.23 -13.16
C VAL A 95 -18.30 -0.90 -12.75
N CYS A 96 -18.69 -2.13 -13.07
CA CYS A 96 -17.83 -3.28 -12.85
C CYS A 96 -17.00 -3.53 -14.11
N LEU A 97 -15.69 -3.33 -13.98
CA LEU A 97 -14.70 -3.68 -14.99
C LEU A 97 -14.41 -5.18 -14.88
N MET A 98 -14.50 -5.88 -16.00
CA MET A 98 -13.90 -7.20 -16.18
C MET A 98 -12.52 -6.96 -16.80
N GLN A 99 -11.46 -7.42 -16.16
CA GLN A 99 -10.11 -7.41 -16.74
C GLN A 99 -9.92 -8.55 -17.75
#